data_AF-A0A9Q0QAF2-F1
#
_entry.id   AF-A0A9Q0QAF2-F1
#
_cell.length_a   1.000
_cell.length_b   1.000
_cell.length_c   1.000
_cell.angle_alpha   90.00
_cell.angle_beta   90.00
_cell.angle_gamma   90.00
#
_symmetry.space_group_name_H-M   'P 1'
#
loop_
_entity.id
_entity.type
_entity.pdbx_description
1 polymer ?
#
loop_
_entity_poly.entity_id
_entity_poly.type
_entity_poly.pdbx_seq_one_letter_code
_entity_poly.pdbx_strand_id
1 'polypeptide(L)'
;MDNGTSAPEFLKQSGSRNDSSQSSRMPDDKLLGGLVAPGFDERSCLSRYRSSLFRKISPHKPSSYLLSKLRRMISLASTFLYALLTDRVLLVEVEFRSPDDRHARGYGNQLKQGIINESLESLPSYTLLNLDHSDYDLDRLNFFIAIKTQLFSKSQATMKAQHFGDNMHNMKAWAEMYLLSMSDVLVTSGWSTFGYVAQGLGGLKPWVLYKVEQEHTRDPSCVRDLSMEPCFHFPPTYDCRTKKKMNAGSLFPYLKYCEDLNWGVKLVSDHQEL
;
A
#
# COMPACT_ATOMS: atom_id res chain seq x y z
N MET A 1 40.24 -30.59 10.51
CA MET A 1 39.16 -31.58 10.66
C MET A 1 38.27 -31.10 11.79
N ASP A 2 37.17 -30.47 11.38
CA ASP A 2 35.78 -30.50 11.90
C ASP A 2 35.58 -31.00 13.35
N ASN A 3 34.64 -30.49 14.17
CA ASN A 3 33.41 -29.75 13.91
C ASN A 3 32.83 -29.29 15.25
N GLY A 4 31.87 -28.36 15.25
CA GLY A 4 30.82 -28.38 16.28
C GLY A 4 30.43 -27.07 16.95
N THR A 5 29.94 -26.12 16.14
CA THR A 5 29.19 -24.94 16.58
C THR A 5 27.91 -25.37 17.31
N SER A 6 27.75 -25.00 18.58
CA SER A 6 26.51 -25.22 19.35
C SER A 6 25.50 -24.10 19.07
N ALA A 7 24.37 -24.49 18.48
CA ALA A 7 23.20 -23.63 18.30
C ALA A 7 22.49 -23.39 19.66
N PRO A 8 21.79 -22.26 19.87
CA PRO A 8 21.00 -22.05 21.07
C PRO A 8 19.75 -22.94 21.05
N GLU A 9 19.52 -23.67 22.13
CA GLU A 9 18.39 -24.59 22.33
C GLU A 9 17.03 -23.87 22.21
N PHE A 10 16.17 -24.41 21.33
CA PHE A 10 14.75 -24.11 21.30
C PHE A 10 14.08 -24.71 22.54
N LEU A 11 13.73 -23.85 23.51
CA LEU A 11 12.89 -24.22 24.65
C LEU A 11 11.51 -24.70 24.16
N LYS A 12 11.31 -26.02 24.18
CA LYS A 12 9.98 -26.66 24.10
C LYS A 12 9.22 -26.33 25.38
N GLN A 13 8.15 -25.54 25.30
CA GLN A 13 7.13 -25.52 26.35
C GLN A 13 6.03 -26.53 26.01
N SER A 14 5.89 -27.52 26.90
CA SER A 14 4.83 -28.51 26.89
C SER A 14 3.48 -27.86 27.20
N GLY A 15 2.42 -28.43 26.62
CA GLY A 15 1.06 -27.96 26.85
C GLY A 15 0.60 -28.24 28.27
N SER A 16 0.03 -27.21 28.89
CA SER A 16 -0.93 -27.36 29.98
C SER A 16 -2.04 -26.33 29.79
N ARG A 17 -3.27 -26.81 29.62
CA ARG A 17 -4.49 -25.99 29.67
C ARG A 17 -4.66 -25.53 31.10
N ASN A 18 -4.57 -24.23 31.34
CA ASN A 18 -5.23 -23.58 32.48
C ASN A 18 -5.86 -22.28 32.00
N ASP A 19 -7.18 -22.31 31.99
CA ASP A 19 -8.09 -21.20 31.81
C ASP A 19 -7.94 -20.27 33.03
N SER A 20 -7.28 -19.13 32.84
CA SER A 20 -7.32 -18.02 33.80
C SER A 20 -7.06 -16.71 33.06
N SER A 21 -8.03 -15.83 33.18
CA SER A 21 -8.16 -14.51 32.58
C SER A 21 -7.05 -13.56 33.05
N GLN A 22 -5.85 -13.69 32.49
CA GLN A 22 -4.87 -12.61 32.51
C GLN A 22 -5.03 -11.76 31.25
N SER A 23 -5.83 -10.70 31.37
CA SER A 23 -5.67 -9.51 30.53
C SER A 23 -4.32 -8.87 30.88
N SER A 24 -3.23 -9.51 30.42
CA SER A 24 -1.94 -8.84 30.35
C SER A 24 -2.11 -7.74 29.31
N ARG A 25 -2.14 -6.48 29.75
CA ARG A 25 -2.15 -5.34 28.84
C ARG A 25 -0.95 -5.51 27.92
N MET A 26 -1.21 -5.76 26.63
CA MET A 26 -0.13 -5.90 25.67
C MET A 26 0.70 -4.61 25.64
N PRO A 27 2.04 -4.69 25.64
CA PRO A 27 2.90 -3.53 25.48
C PRO A 27 2.53 -2.67 24.27
N ASP A 28 2.57 -1.34 24.42
CA ASP A 28 2.11 -0.38 23.40
C ASP A 28 2.91 -0.44 22.09
N ASP A 29 4.17 -0.87 22.15
CA ASP A 29 5.04 -1.11 20.99
C ASP A 29 4.52 -2.27 20.13
N LYS A 30 4.02 -3.35 20.73
CA LYS A 30 3.37 -4.46 20.02
C LYS A 30 2.07 -4.05 19.35
N LEU A 31 1.44 -2.99 19.86
CA LEU A 31 0.21 -2.44 19.32
C LEU A 31 0.44 -1.30 18.33
N LEU A 32 1.71 -0.96 18.03
CA LEU A 32 2.10 0.13 17.13
C LEU A 32 1.39 1.45 17.47
N GLY A 33 1.40 1.83 18.76
CA GLY A 33 0.70 3.04 19.21
C GLY A 33 -0.83 2.94 19.11
N GLY A 34 -1.37 1.72 19.17
CA GLY A 34 -2.80 1.44 19.14
C GLY A 34 -3.39 1.19 17.74
N LEU A 35 -2.56 1.17 16.69
CA LEU A 35 -2.96 0.79 15.32
C LEU A 35 -3.35 -0.69 15.22
N VAL A 36 -2.68 -1.56 15.96
CA VAL A 36 -3.00 -2.99 16.01
C VAL A 36 -3.92 -3.24 17.20
N ALA A 37 -5.09 -3.83 16.93
CA ALA A 37 -6.02 -4.22 17.99
C ALA A 37 -5.49 -5.44 18.78
N PRO A 38 -5.63 -5.46 20.12
CA PRO A 38 -5.34 -6.64 20.91
C PRO A 38 -6.41 -7.73 20.71
N GLY A 39 -6.13 -8.96 21.14
CA GLY A 39 -7.12 -10.06 21.19
C GLY A 39 -7.10 -11.03 20.01
N PHE A 40 -6.19 -10.89 19.05
CA PHE A 40 -5.95 -11.93 18.06
C PHE A 40 -5.14 -13.07 18.66
N ASP A 41 -5.41 -14.31 18.23
CA ASP A 41 -4.55 -15.44 18.54
C ASP A 41 -3.16 -15.23 17.93
N GLU A 42 -2.13 -15.12 18.77
CA GLU A 42 -0.75 -14.85 18.34
C GLU A 42 -0.21 -16.01 17.48
N ARG A 43 -0.63 -17.25 17.74
CA ARG A 43 -0.13 -18.43 17.01
C ARG A 43 -0.60 -18.45 15.56
N SER A 44 -1.80 -17.96 15.30
CA SER A 44 -2.37 -17.86 13.95
C SER A 44 -1.65 -16.84 13.06
N CYS A 45 -1.06 -15.78 13.64
CA CYS A 45 -0.34 -14.76 12.89
C CYS A 45 0.77 -14.12 13.74
N LEU A 46 1.93 -14.77 13.76
CA LEU A 46 3.08 -14.35 14.57
C LEU A 46 3.56 -12.93 14.23
N SER A 47 3.56 -12.56 12.94
CA SER A 47 4.05 -11.25 12.47
C SER A 47 3.24 -10.07 13.02
N ARG A 48 1.98 -10.29 13.42
CA ARG A 48 1.11 -9.24 13.96
C ARG A 48 1.69 -8.58 15.21
N TYR A 49 2.15 -9.38 16.18
CA TYR A 49 2.64 -8.89 17.47
C TYR A 49 4.16 -9.02 17.64
N ARG A 50 4.83 -9.84 16.83
CA ARG A 50 6.29 -10.01 16.88
C ARG A 50 7.07 -9.11 15.93
N SER A 51 6.38 -8.37 15.05
CA SER A 51 7.04 -7.41 14.16
C SER A 51 7.81 -6.32 14.92
N SER A 52 7.37 -5.95 16.12
CA SER A 52 8.07 -4.98 16.98
C SER A 52 9.46 -5.46 17.45
N LEU A 53 9.74 -6.77 17.38
CA LEU A 53 11.07 -7.31 17.71
C LEU A 53 12.12 -7.03 16.62
N PHE A 54 11.67 -6.82 15.39
CA PHE A 54 12.55 -6.64 14.23
C PHE A 54 12.54 -5.21 13.69
N ARG A 55 11.56 -4.39 14.10
CA ARG A 55 11.35 -3.03 13.63
C ARG A 55 11.69 -2.02 14.71
N LYS A 56 12.29 -0.91 14.30
CA LYS A 56 12.39 0.27 15.15
C LYS A 56 11.01 0.84 15.43
N ILE A 57 10.86 1.45 16.60
CA ILE A 57 9.64 2.17 16.95
C ILE A 57 9.50 3.34 15.98
N SER A 58 8.39 3.41 15.27
CA SER A 58 8.10 4.50 14.34
C SER A 58 8.00 5.82 15.11
N PRO A 59 8.67 6.91 14.66
CA PRO A 59 8.47 8.23 15.24
C PRO A 59 7.08 8.80 14.91
N HIS A 60 6.40 8.27 13.89
CA HIS A 60 5.10 8.74 13.44
C HIS A 60 3.98 8.14 14.28
N LYS A 61 3.51 8.91 15.27
CA LYS A 61 2.40 8.50 16.13
C LYS A 61 1.05 8.69 15.44
N PRO A 62 0.17 7.67 15.42
CA PRO A 62 -1.17 7.80 14.83
C PRO A 62 -2.04 8.77 15.63
N SER A 63 -2.87 9.56 14.94
CA SER A 63 -3.80 10.48 15.60
C SER A 63 -4.98 9.74 16.23
N SER A 64 -5.54 10.29 17.31
CA SER A 64 -6.74 9.73 17.97
C SER A 64 -7.93 9.60 17.01
N TYR A 65 -8.07 10.55 16.07
CA TYR A 65 -9.09 10.51 15.02
C TYR A 65 -8.88 9.33 14.08
N LEU A 66 -7.65 9.08 13.62
CA LEU A 66 -7.33 7.92 12.77
C LEU A 66 -7.65 6.60 13.49
N LEU A 67 -7.22 6.46 14.75
CA LEU A 67 -7.49 5.27 15.54
C LEU A 67 -9.00 5.03 15.73
N SER A 68 -9.76 6.10 16.01
CA SER A 68 -11.23 6.03 16.11
C SER A 68 -11.88 5.59 14.79
N LYS A 69 -11.42 6.17 13.67
CA LYS A 69 -11.92 5.84 12.33
C LYS A 69 -11.64 4.39 11.95
N LEU A 70 -10.43 3.89 12.21
CA LEU A 70 -10.03 2.50 11.94
C LEU A 70 -10.90 1.51 12.72
N ARG A 71 -11.09 1.75 14.02
CA ARG A 71 -11.97 0.89 14.86
C ARG A 71 -13.40 0.86 14.33
N ARG A 72 -13.91 2.01 13.89
CA ARG A 72 -15.24 2.09 13.26
C ARG A 72 -15.30 1.28 11.96
N MET A 73 -14.27 1.35 11.11
CA MET A 73 -14.21 0.58 9.87
C MET A 73 -14.13 -0.92 10.13
N ILE A 74 -13.33 -1.37 11.11
CA ILE A 74 -13.26 -2.78 11.50
C ILE A 74 -14.64 -3.24 11.98
N SER A 75 -15.30 -2.46 12.84
CA SER A 75 -16.66 -2.77 13.30
C SER A 75 -17.64 -2.90 12.12
N LEU A 76 -17.63 -1.95 11.18
CA LEU A 76 -18.51 -1.99 10.01
C LEU A 76 -18.23 -3.21 9.13
N ALA A 77 -16.96 -3.51 8.86
CA ALA A 77 -16.56 -4.69 8.07
C ALA A 77 -16.96 -6.00 8.76
N SER A 78 -16.76 -6.09 10.09
CA SER A 78 -17.21 -7.25 10.87
C SER A 78 -18.72 -7.41 10.85
N THR A 79 -19.48 -6.32 10.98
CA THR A 79 -20.95 -6.35 10.87
C THR A 79 -21.40 -6.74 9.46
N PHE A 80 -20.75 -6.21 8.42
CA PHE A 80 -21.04 -6.56 7.04
C PHE A 80 -20.72 -8.02 6.74
N LEU A 81 -19.55 -8.51 7.16
CA LEU A 81 -19.17 -9.92 7.01
C LEU A 81 -20.13 -10.82 7.78
N TYR A 82 -20.54 -10.45 9.00
CA TYR A 82 -21.58 -11.17 9.73
C TYR A 82 -22.90 -11.20 8.96
N ALA A 83 -23.30 -10.10 8.32
CA ALA A 83 -24.50 -10.05 7.48
C ALA A 83 -24.38 -10.97 6.23
N LEU A 84 -23.20 -11.05 5.61
CA LEU A 84 -22.93 -12.01 4.53
C LEU A 84 -23.01 -13.46 5.01
N LEU A 85 -22.36 -13.77 6.14
CA LEU A 85 -22.32 -15.12 6.72
C LEU A 85 -23.65 -15.58 7.31
N THR A 86 -24.62 -14.66 7.47
CA THR A 86 -25.97 -14.95 7.97
C THR A 86 -27.04 -14.75 6.89
N ASP A 87 -26.63 -14.73 5.62
CA ASP A 87 -27.50 -14.57 4.44
C ASP A 87 -28.42 -13.33 4.48
N ARG A 88 -28.01 -12.28 5.22
CA ARG A 88 -28.73 -11.01 5.31
C ARG A 88 -28.36 -10.03 4.20
N VAL A 89 -27.25 -10.27 3.52
CA VAL A 89 -26.78 -9.51 2.35
C VAL A 89 -26.28 -10.52 1.32
N LEU A 90 -26.71 -10.37 0.07
CA LEU A 90 -26.23 -11.15 -1.06
C LEU A 90 -25.23 -10.32 -1.87
N LEU A 91 -24.01 -10.84 -2.05
CA LEU A 91 -23.08 -10.31 -3.04
C LEU A 91 -23.35 -10.99 -4.38
N VAL A 92 -23.70 -10.19 -5.39
CA VAL A 92 -23.83 -10.66 -6.77
C VAL A 92 -22.54 -10.32 -7.49
N GLU A 93 -21.80 -11.35 -7.92
CA GLU A 93 -20.69 -11.16 -8.83
C GLU A 93 -21.23 -10.77 -10.21
N VAL A 94 -20.79 -9.62 -10.73
CA VAL A 94 -21.17 -9.16 -12.06
C VAL A 94 -20.11 -9.65 -13.04
N GLU A 95 -20.42 -10.74 -13.76
CA GLU A 95 -19.56 -11.26 -14.82
C GLU A 95 -19.62 -10.35 -16.06
N PHE A 96 -18.45 -10.01 -16.60
CA PHE A 96 -18.31 -9.27 -17.86
C PHE A 96 -17.92 -10.24 -18.97
N ARG A 97 -18.58 -10.14 -20.13
CA ARG A 97 -18.32 -11.05 -21.27
C ARG A 97 -16.95 -10.80 -21.92
N SER A 98 -16.42 -9.59 -21.81
CA SER A 98 -15.12 -9.20 -22.33
C SER A 98 -14.60 -7.93 -21.64
N PRO A 99 -13.30 -7.60 -21.79
CA PRO A 99 -12.76 -6.30 -21.38
C PRO A 99 -13.52 -5.13 -22.02
N ASP A 100 -13.93 -5.24 -23.28
CA ASP A 100 -14.73 -4.20 -23.95
C ASP A 100 -16.11 -4.00 -23.31
N ASP A 101 -16.76 -5.07 -22.84
CA ASP A 101 -18.03 -5.00 -22.12
C ASP A 101 -17.86 -4.32 -20.74
N ARG A 102 -16.71 -4.53 -20.10
CA ARG A 102 -16.33 -3.80 -18.86
C ARG A 102 -16.14 -2.31 -19.14
N HIS A 103 -15.41 -1.94 -20.18
CA HIS A 103 -15.20 -0.54 -20.58
C HIS A 103 -16.51 0.14 -20.99
N ALA A 104 -17.36 -0.55 -21.75
CA ALA A 104 -18.65 -0.03 -22.18
C ALA A 104 -19.55 0.34 -20.99
N ARG A 105 -19.51 -0.46 -19.91
CA ARG A 105 -20.30 -0.28 -18.69
C ARG A 105 -19.64 0.60 -17.62
N GLY A 106 -18.41 1.06 -17.86
CA GLY A 106 -17.71 1.98 -16.97
C GLY A 106 -18.43 3.33 -16.86
N TYR A 107 -18.44 3.89 -15.66
CA TYR A 107 -19.09 5.16 -15.34
C TYR A 107 -18.65 6.30 -16.28
N GLY A 108 -17.34 6.43 -16.54
CA GLY A 108 -16.79 7.44 -17.43
C GLY A 108 -17.25 7.28 -18.88
N ASN A 109 -17.34 6.04 -19.37
CA ASN A 109 -17.87 5.80 -20.71
C ASN A 109 -19.37 6.11 -20.79
N GLN A 110 -20.15 5.71 -19.78
CA GLN A 110 -21.57 6.03 -19.71
C GLN A 110 -21.84 7.55 -19.61
N LEU A 111 -21.00 8.31 -18.88
CA LEU A 111 -21.02 9.77 -18.88
C LEU A 111 -20.73 10.35 -20.28
N LYS A 112 -19.71 9.84 -20.97
CA LYS A 112 -19.34 10.31 -22.32
C LYS A 112 -20.45 10.07 -23.33
N GLN A 113 -21.13 8.94 -23.22
CA GLN A 113 -22.23 8.56 -24.10
C GLN A 113 -23.55 9.27 -23.73
N GLY A 114 -23.57 10.08 -22.66
CA GLY A 114 -24.78 10.79 -22.20
C GLY A 114 -25.85 9.87 -21.63
N ILE A 115 -25.48 8.65 -21.22
CA ILE A 115 -26.40 7.66 -20.62
C ILE A 115 -26.72 8.04 -19.18
N ILE A 116 -25.74 8.60 -18.47
CA ILE A 116 -25.89 9.18 -17.13
C ILE A 116 -25.44 10.63 -17.16
N ASN A 117 -26.13 11.47 -16.39
CA ASN A 117 -25.82 12.88 -16.20
C ASN A 117 -25.53 13.16 -14.72
N GLU A 118 -24.73 14.19 -14.44
CA GLU A 118 -24.40 14.66 -13.08
C GLU A 118 -25.63 15.06 -12.25
N SER A 119 -26.78 15.28 -12.90
CA SER A 119 -28.06 15.70 -12.33
C SER A 119 -29.14 14.61 -12.27
N LEU A 120 -28.78 13.32 -12.46
CA LEU A 120 -29.76 12.25 -12.31
C LEU A 120 -30.28 12.19 -10.87
N GLU A 121 -31.60 12.31 -10.69
CA GLU A 121 -32.28 12.23 -9.38
C GLU A 121 -32.19 10.84 -8.72
N SER A 122 -31.86 9.80 -9.51
CA SER A 122 -31.62 8.44 -9.02
C SER A 122 -30.37 7.84 -9.65
N LEU A 123 -29.38 7.50 -8.81
CA LEU A 123 -28.23 6.71 -9.25
C LEU A 123 -28.66 5.26 -9.55
N PRO A 124 -28.04 4.60 -10.54
CA PRO A 124 -28.29 3.18 -10.79
C PRO A 124 -27.91 2.33 -9.57
N SER A 125 -28.53 1.14 -9.45
CA SER A 125 -28.35 0.23 -8.31
C SER A 125 -26.90 -0.21 -8.09
N TYR A 126 -26.06 -0.13 -9.12
CA TYR A 126 -24.61 -0.26 -9.05
C TYR A 126 -23.97 0.58 -10.16
N THR A 127 -22.70 0.92 -9.99
CA THR A 127 -21.91 1.66 -10.97
C THR A 127 -20.51 1.07 -11.01
N LEU A 128 -19.99 0.84 -12.21
CA LEU A 128 -18.64 0.33 -12.39
C LEU A 128 -17.66 1.50 -12.51
N LEU A 129 -16.69 1.56 -11.61
CA LEU A 129 -15.57 2.48 -11.67
C LEU A 129 -14.35 1.72 -12.20
N ASN A 130 -13.90 2.06 -13.41
CA ASN A 130 -12.68 1.48 -13.96
C ASN A 130 -11.49 2.40 -13.69
N LEU A 131 -10.42 1.81 -13.16
CA LEU A 131 -9.31 2.50 -12.52
C LEU A 131 -7.95 1.97 -13.03
N ASP A 132 -7.94 1.21 -14.14
CA ASP A 132 -6.77 0.48 -14.65
C ASP A 132 -6.03 1.17 -15.80
N HIS A 133 -4.71 1.36 -15.64
CA HIS A 133 -3.76 2.18 -16.45
C HIS A 133 -3.83 2.07 -17.98
N SER A 134 -4.48 1.04 -18.53
CA SER A 134 -4.52 0.76 -19.97
C SER A 134 -5.64 1.46 -20.76
N ASP A 135 -6.74 1.87 -20.13
CA ASP A 135 -7.97 2.34 -20.83
C ASP A 135 -8.38 3.79 -20.50
N TYR A 136 -7.37 4.66 -20.45
CA TYR A 136 -7.30 5.88 -19.63
C TYR A 136 -7.95 7.18 -20.12
N ASP A 137 -8.83 7.13 -21.12
CA ASP A 137 -9.34 8.37 -21.70
C ASP A 137 -10.67 8.88 -21.12
N LEU A 138 -11.45 8.07 -20.39
CA LEU A 138 -12.83 8.44 -20.01
C LEU A 138 -13.18 8.33 -18.53
N ASP A 139 -12.59 7.39 -17.78
CA ASP A 139 -12.76 7.27 -16.33
C ASP A 139 -11.85 8.22 -15.52
N ARG A 140 -11.32 9.26 -16.18
CA ARG A 140 -10.44 10.34 -15.66
C ARG A 140 -10.91 11.03 -14.38
N LEU A 141 -12.09 10.69 -13.86
CA LEU A 141 -12.60 11.24 -12.62
C LEU A 141 -12.02 10.57 -11.36
N ASN A 142 -11.41 9.38 -11.38
CA ASN A 142 -10.80 8.81 -10.16
C ASN A 142 -9.68 7.77 -10.43
N PHE A 143 -8.58 7.90 -9.66
CA PHE A 143 -7.66 6.94 -8.99
C PHE A 143 -7.09 5.58 -9.57
N PHE A 144 -5.74 5.45 -9.58
CA PHE A 144 -4.81 4.27 -9.34
C PHE A 144 -4.07 3.50 -10.49
N ILE A 145 -3.13 2.56 -10.16
CA ILE A 145 -1.89 2.17 -10.94
C ILE A 145 -1.47 0.68 -10.84
N ALA A 146 -0.76 0.18 -11.88
CA ALA A 146 -0.06 -1.12 -12.01
C ALA A 146 1.49 -1.08 -11.79
N ILE A 147 2.10 -2.25 -11.49
CA ILE A 147 3.52 -2.44 -11.08
C ILE A 147 4.41 -2.92 -12.24
N LYS A 148 5.61 -2.32 -12.40
CA LYS A 148 6.75 -2.94 -13.11
C LYS A 148 8.01 -2.88 -12.24
N THR A 149 8.65 -4.01 -11.98
CA THR A 149 9.79 -4.11 -11.04
C THR A 149 11.09 -4.41 -11.77
N GLN A 150 12.15 -3.66 -11.47
CA GLN A 150 13.53 -4.11 -11.67
C GLN A 150 14.33 -3.76 -10.41
N LEU A 151 14.93 -4.78 -9.79
CA LEU A 151 15.57 -4.73 -8.47
C LEU A 151 17.09 -4.82 -8.61
N PHE A 152 17.79 -4.00 -7.82
CA PHE A 152 19.16 -4.24 -7.39
C PHE A 152 19.18 -4.22 -5.85
N SER A 153 19.17 -5.41 -5.24
CA SER A 153 19.59 -5.57 -3.83
C SER A 153 20.67 -6.65 -3.78
N LYS A 154 21.80 -6.32 -3.13
CA LYS A 154 22.92 -7.25 -2.92
C LYS A 154 22.69 -8.03 -1.62
N SER A 155 21.54 -8.66 -1.51
CA SER A 155 21.31 -9.82 -0.64
C SER A 155 20.74 -10.90 -1.53
N GLN A 156 21.55 -11.90 -1.84
CA GLN A 156 21.27 -12.94 -2.82
C GLN A 156 20.13 -13.85 -2.35
N ALA A 157 18.89 -13.41 -2.53
CA ALA A 157 17.68 -14.23 -2.38
C ALA A 157 16.93 -14.26 -3.71
N THR A 158 17.48 -14.99 -4.68
CA THR A 158 16.83 -15.38 -5.95
C THR A 158 16.27 -14.23 -6.81
N MET A 159 17.16 -13.49 -7.48
CA MET A 159 16.82 -12.65 -8.63
C MET A 159 16.25 -13.53 -9.75
N LYS A 160 14.92 -13.64 -9.84
CA LYS A 160 14.20 -14.32 -10.94
C LYS A 160 13.37 -13.29 -11.71
N ALA A 161 13.07 -13.61 -12.97
CA ALA A 161 12.12 -12.83 -13.77
C ALA A 161 10.77 -12.71 -13.05
N GLN A 162 10.04 -11.64 -13.33
CA GLN A 162 8.72 -11.39 -12.74
C GLN A 162 7.72 -12.46 -13.21
N HIS A 163 7.16 -13.21 -12.27
CA HIS A 163 6.15 -14.26 -12.55
C HIS A 163 4.85 -13.87 -11.84
N PHE A 164 4.03 -13.06 -12.51
CA PHE A 164 2.72 -12.65 -11.99
C PHE A 164 1.80 -13.86 -11.78
N GLY A 165 1.05 -13.86 -10.68
CA GLY A 165 0.12 -14.95 -10.33
C GLY A 165 0.76 -16.18 -9.69
N ASP A 166 2.09 -16.24 -9.58
CA ASP A 166 2.77 -17.30 -8.82
C ASP A 166 2.83 -16.93 -7.34
N ASN A 167 2.08 -17.65 -6.52
CA ASN A 167 2.01 -17.42 -5.07
C ASN A 167 3.37 -17.52 -4.37
N MET A 168 4.23 -18.45 -4.77
CA MET A 168 5.55 -18.57 -4.15
C MET A 168 6.46 -17.41 -4.54
N HIS A 169 6.40 -16.97 -5.80
CA HIS A 169 7.14 -15.78 -6.24
C HIS A 169 6.66 -14.53 -5.49
N ASN A 170 5.34 -14.36 -5.36
CA ASN A 170 4.73 -13.25 -4.62
C ASN A 170 5.11 -13.26 -3.14
N MET A 171 5.14 -14.44 -2.50
CA MET A 171 5.57 -14.56 -1.10
C MET A 171 7.04 -14.15 -0.92
N LYS A 172 7.92 -14.49 -1.85
CA LYS A 172 9.32 -14.06 -1.82
C LYS A 172 9.45 -12.55 -2.00
N ALA A 173 8.74 -11.99 -2.99
CA ALA A 173 8.69 -10.55 -3.22
C ALA A 173 8.18 -9.79 -1.98
N TRP A 174 7.13 -10.29 -1.33
CA TRP A 174 6.61 -9.72 -0.08
C TRP A 174 7.65 -9.78 1.06
N ALA A 175 8.32 -10.92 1.23
CA ALA A 175 9.37 -11.07 2.23
C ALA A 175 10.51 -10.07 2.00
N GLU A 176 10.92 -9.86 0.75
CA GLU A 176 11.96 -8.89 0.39
C GLU A 176 11.53 -7.44 0.66
N MET A 177 10.30 -7.04 0.31
CA MET A 177 9.76 -5.71 0.66
C MET A 177 9.78 -5.49 2.18
N TYR A 178 9.40 -6.52 2.94
CA TYR A 178 9.40 -6.46 4.40
C TYR A 178 10.83 -6.37 4.97
N LEU A 179 11.79 -7.12 4.42
CA LEU A 179 13.20 -7.06 4.79
C LEU A 179 13.79 -5.66 4.54
N LEU A 180 13.55 -5.08 3.36
CA LEU A 180 14.00 -3.72 3.05
C LEU A 180 13.43 -2.69 4.03
N SER A 181 12.17 -2.84 4.42
CA SER A 181 11.51 -1.93 5.37
C SER A 181 12.09 -1.95 6.79
N MET A 182 12.95 -2.92 7.12
CA MET A 182 13.65 -3.01 8.41
C MET A 182 15.05 -2.39 8.38
N SER A 183 15.45 -1.80 7.25
CA SER A 183 16.75 -1.14 7.10
C SER A 183 16.77 0.22 7.79
N ASP A 184 17.96 0.67 8.21
CA ASP A 184 18.16 2.01 8.75
C ASP A 184 18.19 3.09 7.67
N VAL A 185 18.77 2.73 6.53
CA VAL A 185 18.88 3.56 5.34
C VAL A 185 18.39 2.73 4.16
N LEU A 186 17.50 3.31 3.36
CA LEU A 186 16.92 2.66 2.20
C LEU A 186 17.28 3.42 0.93
N VAL A 187 17.72 2.67 -0.08
CA VAL A 187 17.89 3.16 -1.45
C VAL A 187 16.84 2.47 -2.32
N THR A 188 16.06 3.24 -3.08
CA THR A 188 15.01 2.72 -3.97
C THR A 188 15.32 3.08 -5.42
N SER A 189 14.76 2.30 -6.35
CA SER A 189 14.81 2.61 -7.78
C SER A 189 13.61 3.49 -8.15
N GLY A 190 13.83 4.51 -8.98
CA GLY A 190 12.76 5.34 -9.51
C GLY A 190 11.66 4.52 -10.20
N TRP A 191 10.42 4.97 -10.04
CA TRP A 191 9.18 4.36 -10.55
C TRP A 191 8.81 3.02 -9.90
N SER A 192 9.61 2.52 -8.97
CA SER A 192 9.40 1.21 -8.35
C SER A 192 8.41 1.27 -7.20
N THR A 193 7.19 0.78 -7.43
CA THR A 193 6.18 0.63 -6.36
C THR A 193 6.62 -0.38 -5.28
N PHE A 194 7.47 -1.35 -5.61
CA PHE A 194 8.12 -2.24 -4.65
C PHE A 194 8.93 -1.45 -3.61
N GLY A 195 9.68 -0.44 -4.07
CA GLY A 195 10.41 0.48 -3.20
C GLY A 195 9.49 1.32 -2.34
N TYR A 196 8.38 1.81 -2.91
CA TYR A 196 7.40 2.60 -2.15
C TYR A 196 6.74 1.80 -1.03
N VAL A 197 6.45 0.52 -1.25
CA VAL A 197 5.91 -0.36 -0.18
C VAL A 197 6.94 -0.52 0.93
N ALA A 198 8.19 -0.82 0.59
CA ALA A 198 9.26 -0.99 1.58
C ALA A 198 9.49 0.28 2.40
N GLN A 199 9.58 1.45 1.76
CA GLN A 199 9.83 2.72 2.44
C GLN A 199 8.65 3.14 3.32
N GLY A 200 7.41 2.92 2.87
CA GLY A 200 6.20 3.25 3.64
C GLY A 200 6.04 2.34 4.86
N LEU A 201 6.28 1.04 4.70
CA LEU A 201 6.28 0.10 5.83
C LEU A 201 7.36 0.45 6.85
N GLY A 202 8.53 0.91 6.41
CA GLY A 202 9.65 1.25 7.29
C GLY A 202 9.54 2.64 7.92
N GLY A 203 8.63 3.49 7.44
CA GLY A 203 8.62 4.91 7.80
C GLY A 203 9.90 5.63 7.35
N LEU A 204 10.47 5.23 6.20
CA LEU A 204 11.78 5.67 5.73
C LEU A 204 11.64 6.66 4.58
N LYS A 205 12.33 7.80 4.67
CA LYS A 205 12.54 8.70 3.52
C LYS A 205 13.75 8.18 2.73
N PRO A 206 13.59 7.53 1.56
CA PRO A 206 14.69 6.85 0.88
C PRO A 206 15.61 7.82 0.14
N TRP A 207 16.75 7.30 -0.33
CA TRP A 207 17.46 7.83 -1.48
C TRP A 207 16.94 7.17 -2.75
N VAL A 208 16.56 7.94 -3.76
CA VAL A 208 15.99 7.40 -5.00
C VAL A 208 17.02 7.48 -6.11
N LEU A 209 17.35 6.31 -6.66
CA LEU A 209 18.16 6.18 -7.86
C LEU A 209 17.30 6.52 -9.08
N TYR A 210 17.71 7.51 -9.85
CA TYR A 210 17.00 7.82 -11.09
C TYR A 210 17.09 6.66 -12.07
N LYS A 211 16.01 6.44 -12.81
CA LYS A 211 16.01 5.51 -13.93
C LYS A 211 17.07 5.98 -14.94
N VAL A 212 18.03 5.12 -15.23
CA VAL A 212 19.05 5.38 -16.25
C VAL A 212 18.39 5.21 -17.61
N GLU A 213 18.18 6.31 -18.32
CA GLU A 213 17.74 6.32 -19.71
C GLU A 213 19.00 6.48 -20.58
N GLN A 214 19.47 5.36 -21.16
CA GLN A 214 20.57 5.25 -22.14
C GLN A 214 21.92 5.88 -21.73
N GLU A 215 22.90 5.04 -21.35
CA GLU A 215 24.37 5.28 -21.15
C GLU A 215 24.83 6.54 -20.38
N HIS A 216 23.96 7.47 -20.04
CA HIS A 216 24.23 8.66 -19.27
C HIS A 216 23.62 8.50 -17.88
N THR A 217 24.49 8.23 -16.91
CA THR A 217 24.15 8.36 -15.49
C THR A 217 23.82 9.83 -15.21
N ARG A 218 22.60 10.10 -14.75
CA ARG A 218 22.25 11.43 -14.22
C ARG A 218 23.19 11.78 -13.07
N ASP A 219 23.58 13.04 -12.97
CA ASP A 219 24.37 13.59 -11.87
C ASP A 219 23.51 14.63 -11.11
N PRO A 220 23.23 14.42 -9.81
CA PRO A 220 23.60 13.26 -8.99
C PRO A 220 22.82 11.99 -9.37
N SER A 221 23.44 10.82 -9.20
CA SER A 221 22.83 9.53 -9.57
C SER A 221 21.67 9.12 -8.67
N CYS A 222 21.63 9.65 -7.45
CA CYS A 222 20.48 9.54 -6.56
C CYS A 222 20.24 10.85 -5.83
N VAL A 223 18.98 11.06 -5.44
CA VAL A 223 18.56 12.20 -4.64
C VAL A 223 17.80 11.72 -3.41
N ARG A 224 17.78 12.53 -2.36
CA ARG A 224 16.93 12.23 -1.20
C ARG A 224 15.49 12.54 -1.58
N ASP A 225 14.59 11.59 -1.36
CA ASP A 225 13.16 11.79 -1.64
C ASP A 225 12.57 12.89 -0.73
N LEU A 226 11.44 13.45 -1.14
CA LEU A 226 10.71 14.49 -0.42
C LEU A 226 10.07 13.96 0.87
N SER A 227 9.60 12.71 0.84
CA SER A 227 8.91 12.06 1.96
C SER A 227 8.92 10.54 1.81
N MET A 228 8.46 9.83 2.84
CA MET A 228 8.25 8.37 2.82
C MET A 228 7.02 7.94 2.02
N GLU A 229 6.20 8.88 1.53
CA GLU A 229 4.94 8.57 0.85
C GLU A 229 5.19 7.96 -0.55
N PRO A 230 4.30 7.09 -1.04
CA PRO A 230 4.37 6.59 -2.41
C PRO A 230 4.13 7.70 -3.44
N CYS A 231 4.67 7.54 -4.65
CA CYS A 231 4.30 8.40 -5.77
C CYS A 231 2.98 7.92 -6.41
N PHE A 232 2.01 8.82 -6.53
CA PHE A 232 0.84 8.60 -7.38
C PHE A 232 1.20 8.96 -8.83
N HIS A 233 1.52 7.94 -9.63
CA HIS A 233 2.00 8.08 -11.02
C HIS A 233 1.01 8.72 -12.00
N PHE A 234 -0.30 8.65 -11.78
CA PHE A 234 -1.30 9.17 -12.72
C PHE A 234 -2.34 10.05 -12.02
N PRO A 235 -1.95 11.23 -11.53
CA PRO A 235 -2.88 12.13 -10.87
C PRO A 235 -3.87 12.76 -11.85
N PRO A 236 -5.06 13.16 -11.38
CA PRO A 236 -5.99 13.92 -12.19
C PRO A 236 -5.35 15.25 -12.59
N THR A 237 -5.43 15.59 -13.87
CA THR A 237 -4.86 16.82 -14.45
C THR A 237 -5.95 17.83 -14.84
N TYR A 238 -7.15 17.69 -14.29
CA TYR A 238 -8.33 18.47 -14.66
C TYR A 238 -9.07 19.03 -13.44
N ASP A 239 -9.40 20.32 -13.47
CA ASP A 239 -10.23 20.97 -12.47
C ASP A 239 -11.71 20.84 -12.86
N CYS A 240 -12.48 20.16 -12.00
CA CYS A 240 -13.90 19.90 -12.20
C CYS A 240 -14.76 21.17 -12.26
N ARG A 241 -14.36 22.26 -11.57
CA ARG A 241 -15.12 23.52 -11.53
C ARG A 241 -14.87 24.34 -12.78
N THR A 242 -13.60 24.55 -13.11
CA THR A 242 -13.23 25.43 -14.23
C THR A 242 -13.19 24.71 -15.57
N LYS A 243 -13.30 23.38 -15.56
CA LYS A 243 -13.26 22.53 -16.74
C LYS A 243 -11.97 22.67 -17.55
N LYS A 244 -10.85 22.95 -16.87
CA LYS A 244 -9.53 23.24 -17.47
C LYS A 244 -8.45 22.32 -16.92
N LYS A 245 -7.33 22.23 -17.65
CA LYS A 245 -6.14 21.54 -17.15
C LYS A 245 -5.62 22.24 -15.89
N MET A 246 -5.27 21.45 -14.87
CA MET A 246 -4.70 21.93 -13.62
C MET A 246 -3.32 21.33 -13.37
N ASN A 247 -2.51 22.04 -12.59
CA ASN A 247 -1.24 21.55 -12.09
C ASN A 247 -1.49 20.81 -10.76
N ALA A 248 -1.51 19.48 -10.83
CA ALA A 248 -1.78 18.63 -9.68
C ALA A 248 -0.72 18.80 -8.57
N GLY A 249 0.56 18.94 -8.93
CA GLY A 249 1.68 19.03 -7.98
C GLY A 249 1.84 20.41 -7.33
N SER A 250 0.98 21.38 -7.66
CA SER A 250 0.96 22.70 -7.02
C SER A 250 -0.39 23.06 -6.42
N LEU A 251 -1.32 22.10 -6.33
CA LEU A 251 -2.69 22.37 -5.88
C LEU A 251 -2.74 22.67 -4.37
N PHE A 252 -1.89 21.99 -3.59
CA PHE A 252 -1.80 22.16 -2.14
C PHE A 252 -0.34 22.23 -1.69
N PRO A 253 -0.01 22.90 -0.57
CA PRO A 253 1.36 22.98 -0.06
C PRO A 253 2.00 21.61 0.21
N TYR A 254 1.21 20.70 0.76
CA TYR A 254 1.59 19.33 1.13
C TYR A 254 1.53 18.32 -0.04
N LEU A 255 1.31 18.78 -1.27
CA LEU A 255 1.27 17.94 -2.46
C LEU A 255 2.31 18.46 -3.46
N LYS A 256 3.25 17.62 -3.87
CA LYS A 256 4.34 17.97 -4.79
C LYS A 256 4.48 16.94 -5.89
N TYR A 257 5.14 17.31 -6.99
CA TYR A 257 5.60 16.34 -7.97
C TYR A 257 6.63 15.39 -7.36
N CYS A 258 6.64 14.14 -7.80
CA CYS A 258 7.61 13.15 -7.32
C CYS A 258 8.99 13.43 -7.91
N GLU A 259 10.03 13.14 -7.12
CA GLU A 259 11.42 13.25 -7.59
C GLU A 259 11.69 12.29 -8.75
N ASP A 260 11.24 11.05 -8.62
CA ASP A 260 11.54 10.00 -9.57
C ASP A 260 10.64 10.01 -10.81
N LEU A 261 9.47 10.63 -10.73
CA LEU A 261 8.47 10.67 -11.80
C LEU A 261 7.87 12.08 -11.92
N ASN A 262 8.32 12.84 -12.92
CA ASN A 262 8.02 14.26 -13.08
C ASN A 262 6.53 14.60 -13.32
N TRP A 263 5.69 13.65 -13.70
CA TRP A 263 4.23 13.85 -13.80
C TRP A 263 3.43 13.24 -12.65
N GLY A 264 4.05 12.40 -11.82
CA GLY A 264 3.43 11.84 -10.64
C GLY A 264 3.42 12.84 -9.49
N VAL A 265 2.50 12.69 -8.54
CA VAL A 265 2.44 13.52 -7.33
C VAL A 265 2.52 12.69 -6.07
N LYS A 266 3.07 13.27 -5.01
CA LYS A 266 3.12 12.64 -3.70
C LYS A 266 2.87 13.65 -2.58
N LEU A 267 2.44 13.11 -1.44
CA LEU A 267 2.30 13.90 -0.22
C LEU A 267 3.67 14.21 0.36
N VAL A 268 3.85 15.44 0.81
CA VAL A 268 5.04 15.90 1.53
C VAL A 268 4.60 16.45 2.88
N SER A 269 5.45 16.29 3.88
CA SER A 269 5.20 16.82 5.21
C SER A 269 6.17 17.97 5.45
N ASP A 270 5.64 19.13 5.85
CA ASP A 270 6.41 20.34 6.22
C ASP A 270 7.09 20.18 7.59
N HIS A 271 7.57 18.99 7.94
CA HIS A 271 8.41 18.80 9.11
C HIS A 271 9.86 19.13 8.74
N GLN A 272 10.12 20.44 8.56
CA GLN A 272 11.35 20.99 9.12
C GLN A 272 11.32 20.67 10.61
N GLU A 273 12.42 20.09 11.08
CA GLU A 273 12.66 19.64 12.44
C GLU A 273 12.11 20.63 13.48
N LEU A 274 11.28 20.12 14.40
CA LEU A 274 10.97 20.71 15.70
C LEU A 274 11.30 19.68 16.77
#